data_AF-A0AAW5L6T9-F1
#
_entry.id   AF-A0AAW5L6T9-F1
#
_cell.length_a   1.000
_cell.length_b   1.000
_cell.length_c   1.000
_cell.angle_alpha   90.00
_cell.angle_beta   90.00
_cell.angle_gamma   90.00
#
_symmetry.space_group_name_H-M   'P 1'
#
loop_
_entity.id
_entity.type
_entity.pdbx_description
1 polymer ?
#
loop_
_entity_poly.entity_id
_entity_poly.type
_entity_poly.pdbx_seq_one_letter_code
_entity_poly.pdbx_strand_id
1 'polypeptide(L)'
;AKENIVTVFRNGEKQQYQLAPELYRAVKAMDKEVTNKFILAASKPSDWLRAGATLTPEFALRNPIRDQFAAYVVSDTGYNPFDFVKGLKEVGKKKFGKGSELYDDWVNQGGAYGGYLSADRDLLKEQLSGLEKQESGLPKAIKAITAPVNPKNWLKVLQNISEVSEEATKVGAYNKGLKKGLTPEESAYQARDLMDFNRMGNSMQSANRIFTFLNANVQGKDKLIRSMKEHPVRTSARIAGSTLPPSALAIASYASANDKQKEMMDNMPQQEKDTYWSYAIPGTDKVGRIPKPFDISLLANTVERANKYREGDQYAFDGFDKTVNDVVKVPWIPTTLQPIVENMANYSFFRDGPIVPKRDEKNSPKEQYGPNTSLTAREMASALDKIGIEASPYKIDNLYKGYTAGLGQFPLKGLDSAISLISNKDVPTPIAQEWNESTPGAKAFFVNGQGGGQVIEDYYNIMDEQQAIQADSKKNEEDASNAEDMKAFNRIDREMAKLRKEYYVVKSDTEMNPEVKRSELDRLDEEMRTLAREGITVFRPDYK
;
A
#
# COMPACT_ATOMS: atom_id res chain seq x y z
N ALA A 1 18.95 -39.14 19.75
CA ALA A 1 18.22 -37.87 19.47
C ALA A 1 18.51 -36.91 20.62
N LYS A 2 18.76 -35.62 20.38
CA LYS A 2 18.92 -34.66 21.51
C LYS A 2 17.64 -34.64 22.33
N GLU A 3 17.75 -34.76 23.65
CA GLU A 3 16.59 -34.73 24.54
C GLU A 3 15.94 -33.34 24.50
N ASN A 4 14.62 -33.31 24.32
CA ASN A 4 13.82 -32.10 24.15
C ASN A 4 13.55 -31.42 25.50
N ILE A 5 14.61 -31.03 26.21
CA ILE A 5 14.53 -30.51 27.59
C ILE A 5 14.62 -28.99 27.60
N VAL A 6 13.68 -28.33 28.27
CA VAL A 6 13.74 -26.90 28.60
C VAL A 6 13.99 -26.70 30.09
N THR A 7 14.69 -25.62 30.42
CA THR A 7 14.93 -25.21 31.81
C THR A 7 13.97 -24.10 32.18
N VAL A 8 13.25 -24.25 33.28
CA VAL A 8 12.32 -23.27 33.83
C VAL A 8 12.71 -22.99 35.29
N PHE A 9 12.65 -21.73 35.71
CA PHE A 9 12.86 -21.37 37.11
C PHE A 9 11.50 -21.21 37.79
N ARG A 10 11.22 -22.02 38.82
CA ARG A 10 10.08 -21.81 39.72
C ARG A 10 10.61 -21.45 41.09
N ASN A 11 10.19 -20.29 41.61
CA ASN A 11 10.63 -19.79 42.92
C ASN A 11 12.17 -19.73 43.08
N GLY A 12 12.88 -19.43 41.99
CA GLY A 12 14.36 -19.38 41.97
C GLY A 12 15.06 -20.74 41.81
N GLU A 13 14.32 -21.86 41.87
CA GLU A 13 14.89 -23.19 41.67
C GLU A 13 14.81 -23.64 40.22
N LYS A 14 15.92 -24.20 39.72
CA LYS A 14 16.04 -24.70 38.36
C LYS A 14 15.30 -26.03 38.21
N GLN A 15 14.26 -26.06 37.39
CA GLN A 15 13.54 -27.26 37.02
C GLN A 15 13.71 -27.56 35.54
N GLN A 16 13.74 -28.84 35.17
CA GLN A 16 13.87 -29.30 33.79
C GLN A 16 12.61 -30.05 33.36
N TYR A 17 12.05 -29.66 32.23
CA TYR A 17 10.86 -30.27 31.65
C TYR A 17 11.21 -30.87 30.30
N GLN A 18 10.92 -32.16 30.11
CA GLN A 18 10.97 -32.78 28.80
C GLN A 18 9.66 -32.48 28.07
N LEU A 19 9.77 -31.84 26.92
CA LEU A 19 8.61 -31.47 26.10
C LEU A 19 8.47 -32.44 24.92
N ALA A 20 7.23 -32.57 24.44
CA ALA A 20 6.99 -33.16 23.14
C ALA A 20 7.83 -32.43 22.07
N PRO A 21 8.35 -33.12 21.03
CA PRO A 21 9.23 -32.51 20.03
C PRO A 21 8.67 -31.21 19.42
N GLU A 22 7.37 -31.16 19.17
CA GLU A 22 6.67 -30.01 18.59
C GLU A 22 6.65 -28.83 19.58
N LEU A 23 6.32 -29.10 20.84
CA LEU A 23 6.28 -28.10 21.90
C LEU A 23 7.69 -27.59 22.23
N TYR A 24 8.69 -28.46 22.22
CA TYR A 24 10.09 -28.09 22.38
C TYR A 24 10.57 -27.14 21.29
N ARG A 25 10.25 -27.44 20.02
CA ARG A 25 10.55 -26.56 18.90
C ARG A 25 9.84 -25.21 19.03
N ALA A 26 8.57 -25.20 19.43
CA ALA A 26 7.81 -23.97 19.65
C ALA A 26 8.43 -23.09 20.76
N VAL A 27 8.78 -23.69 21.91
CA VAL A 27 9.43 -22.97 23.01
C VAL A 27 10.81 -22.45 22.59
N LYS A 28 11.60 -23.26 21.89
CA LYS A 28 12.92 -22.85 21.39
C LYS A 28 12.85 -21.78 20.29
N ALA A 29 11.79 -21.76 19.50
CA ALA A 29 11.54 -20.70 18.51
C ALA A 29 11.24 -19.34 19.14
N MET A 30 10.87 -19.29 20.43
CA MET A 30 10.74 -18.04 21.17
C MET A 30 12.10 -17.42 21.55
N ASP A 31 13.18 -18.21 21.54
CA ASP A 31 14.55 -17.77 21.77
C ASP A 31 15.17 -17.19 20.49
N LYS A 32 16.07 -16.20 20.63
CA LYS A 32 16.69 -15.51 19.49
C LYS A 32 17.60 -16.50 18.74
N GLU A 33 17.16 -16.98 17.58
CA GLU A 33 18.00 -17.81 16.71
C GLU A 33 19.23 -16.97 16.30
N VAL A 34 20.43 -17.53 16.51
CA VAL A 34 21.70 -16.88 16.15
C VAL A 34 21.72 -16.71 14.63
N THR A 35 21.28 -15.53 14.19
CA THR A 35 21.13 -15.22 12.78
C THR A 35 22.51 -15.02 12.18
N ASN A 36 22.82 -15.68 11.07
CA ASN A 36 24.04 -15.43 10.30
C ASN A 36 24.12 -13.94 9.91
N LYS A 37 25.31 -13.33 10.01
CA LYS A 37 25.56 -11.91 9.65
C LYS A 37 25.09 -11.57 8.24
N PHE A 38 25.12 -12.53 7.31
CA PHE A 38 24.58 -12.36 5.96
C PHE A 38 23.06 -12.12 5.96
N ILE A 39 22.29 -12.93 6.70
CA ILE A 39 20.83 -12.78 6.79
C ILE A 39 20.47 -11.45 7.47
N LEU A 40 21.26 -11.02 8.46
CA LEU A 40 21.09 -9.71 9.11
C LEU A 40 21.36 -8.54 8.15
N ALA A 41 22.34 -8.66 7.26
CA ALA A 41 22.59 -7.64 6.24
C ALA A 41 21.48 -7.63 5.18
N ALA A 42 21.04 -8.81 4.75
CA ALA A 42 19.95 -8.96 3.79
C ALA A 42 18.58 -8.50 4.33
N SER A 43 18.38 -8.48 5.65
CA SER A 43 17.13 -8.00 6.24
C SER A 43 16.97 -6.48 6.22
N LYS A 44 18.07 -5.70 6.20
CA LYS A 44 17.99 -4.23 6.30
C LYS A 44 17.11 -3.59 5.21
N PRO A 45 17.23 -3.95 3.91
CA PRO A 45 16.31 -3.43 2.89
C PRO A 45 14.85 -3.80 3.15
N SER A 46 14.59 -5.01 3.66
CA SER A 46 13.25 -5.44 4.04
C SER A 46 12.71 -4.63 5.20
N ASP A 47 13.53 -4.37 6.22
CA ASP A 47 13.17 -3.59 7.40
C ASP A 47 12.89 -2.11 7.03
N TRP A 48 13.73 -1.52 6.17
CA TRP A 48 13.50 -0.19 5.62
C TRP A 48 12.25 -0.11 4.75
N LEU A 49 12.01 -1.11 3.90
CA LEU A 49 10.82 -1.12 3.05
C LEU A 49 9.56 -1.27 3.90
N ARG A 50 9.59 -2.17 4.87
CA ARG A 50 8.49 -2.42 5.80
C ARG A 50 8.14 -1.16 6.57
N ALA A 51 9.13 -0.55 7.23
CA ALA A 51 8.96 0.72 7.92
C ALA A 51 8.48 1.83 6.97
N GLY A 52 9.06 1.88 5.76
CA GLY A 52 8.76 2.90 4.78
C GLY A 52 7.38 2.82 4.15
N ALA A 53 6.79 1.62 4.11
CA ALA A 53 5.43 1.38 3.65
C ALA A 53 4.40 1.58 4.77
N THR A 54 4.69 1.09 5.99
CA THR A 54 3.71 1.12 7.11
C THR A 54 3.72 2.41 7.91
N LEU A 55 4.85 3.13 7.98
CA LEU A 55 4.94 4.40 8.72
C LEU A 55 4.65 5.59 7.80
N THR A 56 3.63 5.45 6.95
CA THR A 56 3.09 6.54 6.15
C THR A 56 1.75 7.00 6.75
N PRO A 57 1.40 8.28 6.64
CA PRO A 57 0.09 8.78 7.07
C PRO A 57 -1.05 8.02 6.41
N GLU A 58 -0.91 7.76 5.11
CA GLU A 58 -1.90 7.04 4.33
C GLU A 58 -2.11 5.64 4.88
N PHE A 59 -1.04 4.90 5.19
CA PHE A 59 -1.16 3.57 5.78
C PHE A 59 -1.75 3.62 7.19
N ALA A 60 -1.21 4.48 8.07
CA ALA A 60 -1.63 4.56 9.46
C ALA A 60 -3.12 4.93 9.62
N LEU A 61 -3.68 5.69 8.68
CA LEU A 61 -5.09 6.08 8.71
C LEU A 61 -6.02 5.05 8.03
N ARG A 62 -5.55 4.40 6.95
CA ARG A 62 -6.37 3.46 6.17
C ARG A 62 -6.39 2.06 6.77
N ASN A 63 -5.25 1.57 7.27
CA ASN A 63 -5.14 0.20 7.74
C ASN A 63 -6.11 -0.13 8.88
N PRO A 64 -6.30 0.74 9.89
CA PRO A 64 -7.28 0.52 10.95
C PRO A 64 -8.68 0.19 10.43
N ILE A 65 -9.14 0.93 9.41
CA ILE A 65 -10.46 0.74 8.79
C ILE A 65 -10.53 -0.62 8.12
N ARG A 66 -9.50 -0.96 7.34
CA ARG A 66 -9.39 -2.24 6.65
C ARG A 66 -9.43 -3.43 7.62
N ASP A 67 -8.69 -3.31 8.72
CA ASP A 67 -8.56 -4.35 9.74
C ASP A 67 -9.91 -4.64 10.41
N GLN A 68 -10.80 -3.66 10.53
CA GLN A 68 -12.13 -3.87 11.12
C GLN A 68 -12.99 -4.81 10.28
N PHE A 69 -12.91 -4.72 8.95
CA PHE A 69 -13.63 -5.64 8.06
C PHE A 69 -13.07 -7.06 8.17
N ALA A 70 -11.75 -7.21 8.17
CA ALA A 70 -11.09 -8.52 8.32
C ALA A 70 -11.42 -9.15 9.69
N ALA A 71 -11.25 -8.40 10.78
CA ALA A 71 -11.53 -8.86 12.15
C ALA A 71 -13.00 -9.25 12.34
N TYR A 72 -13.95 -8.49 11.76
CA TYR A 72 -15.37 -8.84 11.80
C TYR A 72 -15.63 -10.22 11.18
N VAL A 73 -15.04 -10.48 10.01
CA VAL A 73 -15.24 -11.75 9.29
C VAL A 73 -14.69 -12.93 10.10
N VAL A 74 -13.44 -12.86 10.52
CA VAL A 74 -12.71 -14.01 11.10
C VAL A 74 -12.91 -14.18 12.61
N SER A 75 -13.58 -13.25 13.29
CA SER A 75 -13.72 -13.31 14.76
C SER A 75 -14.66 -14.41 15.25
N ASP A 76 -14.15 -15.29 16.11
CA ASP A 76 -14.97 -16.30 16.79
C ASP A 76 -15.76 -15.72 17.97
N THR A 77 -15.25 -14.63 18.58
CA THR A 77 -15.96 -13.88 19.62
C THR A 77 -17.10 -13.02 19.08
N GLY A 78 -17.28 -12.92 17.76
CA GLY A 78 -18.31 -12.08 17.14
C GLY A 78 -18.05 -10.58 17.34
N TYR A 79 -16.78 -10.21 17.23
CA TYR A 79 -16.32 -8.84 17.08
C TYR A 79 -17.13 -8.10 16.02
N ASN A 80 -17.42 -6.83 16.27
CA ASN A 80 -17.96 -5.91 15.27
C ASN A 80 -17.20 -4.57 15.31
N PRO A 81 -17.27 -3.75 14.24
CA PRO A 81 -16.54 -2.49 14.20
C PRO A 81 -16.87 -1.49 15.33
N PHE A 82 -18.01 -1.59 16.05
CA PHE A 82 -18.26 -0.74 17.23
C PHE A 82 -17.47 -1.19 18.47
N ASP A 83 -16.99 -2.43 18.50
CA ASP A 83 -16.09 -2.89 19.55
C ASP A 83 -14.70 -2.25 19.42
N PHE A 84 -14.29 -1.84 18.20
CA PHE A 84 -13.11 -0.99 17.99
C PHE A 84 -13.19 0.31 18.77
N VAL A 85 -14.35 0.99 18.72
CA VAL A 85 -14.56 2.28 19.41
C VAL A 85 -14.46 2.11 20.92
N LYS A 86 -14.98 1.00 21.46
CA LYS A 86 -14.82 0.66 22.88
C LYS A 86 -13.36 0.36 23.21
N GLY A 87 -12.67 -0.40 22.36
CA GLY A 87 -11.23 -0.67 22.50
C GLY A 87 -10.40 0.61 22.50
N LEU A 88 -10.65 1.52 21.55
CA LEU A 88 -10.01 2.84 21.48
C LEU A 88 -10.21 3.64 22.77
N LYS A 89 -11.40 3.59 23.36
CA LYS A 89 -11.67 4.24 24.65
C LYS A 89 -10.81 3.66 25.77
N GLU A 90 -10.68 2.35 25.87
CA GLU A 90 -9.89 1.69 26.92
C GLU A 90 -8.38 1.88 26.73
N VAL A 91 -7.89 1.73 25.49
CA VAL A 91 -6.49 2.04 25.15
C VAL A 91 -6.19 3.53 25.42
N GLY A 92 -7.10 4.42 25.04
CA GLY A 92 -6.96 5.86 25.29
C GLY A 92 -6.93 6.21 26.79
N LYS A 93 -7.78 5.59 27.61
CA LYS A 93 -7.73 5.72 29.07
C LYS A 93 -6.41 5.23 29.66
N LYS A 94 -5.84 4.14 29.11
CA LYS A 94 -4.55 3.62 29.55
C LYS A 94 -3.39 4.53 29.15
N LYS A 95 -3.29 4.90 27.87
CA LYS A 95 -2.14 5.64 27.33
C LYS A 95 -2.16 7.14 27.65
N PHE A 96 -3.35 7.74 27.81
CA PHE A 96 -3.51 9.20 27.98
C PHE A 96 -4.36 9.62 29.18
N GLY A 97 -4.88 8.66 29.96
CA GLY A 97 -5.80 8.90 31.06
C GLY A 97 -5.31 8.37 32.39
N LYS A 98 -6.25 7.99 33.27
CA LYS A 98 -5.98 7.52 34.64
C LYS A 98 -5.74 6.00 34.74
N GLY A 99 -5.63 5.28 33.62
CA GLY A 99 -5.52 3.81 33.57
C GLY A 99 -6.80 3.11 33.06
N SER A 100 -6.69 1.82 32.73
CA SER A 100 -7.82 0.96 32.33
C SER A 100 -7.63 -0.45 32.87
N GLU A 101 -8.51 -0.89 33.76
CA GLU A 101 -8.48 -2.24 34.34
C GLU A 101 -8.67 -3.32 33.26
N LEU A 102 -9.55 -3.07 32.29
CA LEU A 102 -9.80 -4.01 31.18
C LEU A 102 -8.57 -4.16 30.28
N TYR A 103 -7.86 -3.06 30.02
CA TYR A 103 -6.61 -3.10 29.28
C TYR A 103 -5.53 -3.85 30.08
N ASP A 104 -5.43 -3.58 31.38
CA ASP A 104 -4.42 -4.20 32.24
C ASP A 104 -4.65 -5.71 32.40
N ASP A 105 -5.91 -6.12 32.55
CA ASP A 105 -6.28 -7.53 32.54
C ASP A 105 -5.95 -8.18 31.19
N TRP A 106 -6.33 -7.57 30.07
CA TRP A 106 -5.94 -8.06 28.74
C TRP A 106 -4.42 -8.24 28.58
N VAL A 107 -3.61 -7.30 29.06
CA VAL A 107 -2.14 -7.41 29.06
C VAL A 107 -1.68 -8.55 29.97
N ASN A 108 -2.22 -8.66 31.18
CA ASN A 108 -1.86 -9.68 32.17
C ASN A 108 -2.16 -11.10 31.66
N GLN A 109 -3.23 -11.27 30.87
CA GLN A 109 -3.56 -12.53 30.21
C GLN A 109 -2.73 -12.80 28.93
N GLY A 110 -1.71 -12.00 28.67
CA GLY A 110 -0.82 -12.16 27.51
C GLY A 110 -1.43 -11.69 26.19
N GLY A 111 -2.52 -10.92 26.22
CA GLY A 111 -3.20 -10.43 25.01
C GLY A 111 -2.37 -9.44 24.18
N ALA A 112 -1.42 -8.74 24.81
CA ALA A 112 -0.46 -7.87 24.12
C ALA A 112 0.68 -8.65 23.44
N TYR A 113 0.85 -9.94 23.77
CA TYR A 113 1.82 -10.82 23.11
C TYR A 113 1.27 -11.20 21.72
N GLY A 114 2.04 -11.03 20.64
CA GLY A 114 1.56 -11.34 19.27
C GLY A 114 1.23 -10.12 18.42
N GLY A 115 1.38 -8.90 18.95
CA GLY A 115 1.25 -7.67 18.17
C GLY A 115 2.37 -7.48 17.14
N TYR A 116 2.11 -6.73 16.07
CA TYR A 116 3.08 -6.49 14.98
C TYR A 116 4.38 -5.88 15.50
N LEU A 117 4.28 -4.92 16.42
CA LEU A 117 5.45 -4.33 17.10
C LEU A 117 6.11 -5.27 18.09
N SER A 118 5.36 -6.18 18.72
CA SER A 118 5.91 -7.19 19.62
C SER A 118 6.80 -8.23 18.91
N ALA A 119 6.54 -8.44 17.62
CA ALA A 119 7.30 -9.33 16.76
C ALA A 119 8.68 -8.75 16.40
N ASP A 120 8.81 -7.42 16.32
CA ASP A 120 10.07 -6.74 16.07
C ASP A 120 10.72 -6.29 17.39
N ARG A 121 11.31 -7.26 18.10
CA ARG A 121 11.90 -7.07 19.44
C ARG A 121 13.02 -6.02 19.48
N ASP A 122 13.68 -5.72 18.36
CA ASP A 122 14.76 -4.73 18.29
C ASP A 122 14.20 -3.31 18.16
N LEU A 123 13.10 -3.11 17.41
CA LEU A 123 12.26 -1.91 17.44
C LEU A 123 11.69 -1.64 18.85
N LEU A 124 11.25 -2.70 19.54
CA LEU A 124 10.75 -2.65 20.92
C LEU A 124 11.82 -2.24 21.93
N LYS A 125 13.07 -2.72 21.76
CA LYS A 125 14.22 -2.29 22.60
C LYS A 125 14.56 -0.81 22.38
N GLU A 126 14.54 -0.35 21.14
CA GLU A 126 14.77 1.07 20.81
C GLU A 126 13.66 1.95 21.42
N GLN A 127 12.40 1.50 21.36
CA GLN A 127 11.25 2.16 21.99
C GLN A 127 11.32 2.19 23.52
N LEU A 128 11.72 1.10 24.18
CA LEU A 128 11.87 1.05 25.64
C LEU A 128 13.02 1.94 26.13
N SER A 129 14.10 2.05 25.35
CA SER A 129 15.22 2.96 25.67
C SER A 129 14.89 4.44 25.46
N GLY A 130 13.83 4.76 24.71
CA GLY A 130 13.37 6.12 24.43
C GLY A 130 12.17 6.59 25.27
N LEU A 131 11.69 5.77 26.21
CA LEU A 131 10.52 6.04 27.06
C LEU A 131 10.85 6.72 28.40
N GLU A 132 12.12 7.01 28.68
CA GLU A 132 12.48 7.85 29.82
C GLU A 132 12.34 9.33 29.45
N LYS A 133 11.19 9.90 29.82
CA LYS A 133 10.81 11.33 29.85
C LYS A 133 10.29 11.91 28.52
N GLN A 134 8.96 11.86 28.35
CA GLN A 134 8.25 13.03 27.81
C GLN A 134 6.75 13.01 28.16
N GLU A 135 6.28 14.09 28.79
CA GLU A 135 4.87 14.37 29.07
C GLU A 135 4.07 14.42 27.75
N SER A 136 3.03 13.58 27.65
CA SER A 136 2.29 13.37 26.39
C SER A 136 0.80 13.74 26.54
N GLY A 137 0.27 14.42 25.51
CA GLY A 137 -1.15 14.71 25.36
C GLY A 137 -1.54 14.77 23.88
N LEU A 138 -2.71 14.22 23.56
CA LEU A 138 -3.31 14.17 22.21
C LEU A 138 -3.31 15.53 21.45
N PRO A 139 -3.50 16.70 22.09
CA PRO A 139 -3.46 18.00 21.41
C PRO A 139 -2.07 18.41 20.90
N LYS A 140 -0.98 17.95 21.54
CA LYS A 140 0.40 18.20 21.06
C LYS A 140 0.78 17.27 19.91
N ALA A 141 0.20 16.07 19.83
CA ALA A 141 0.39 15.17 18.68
C ALA A 141 -0.21 15.79 17.39
N ILE A 142 -1.38 16.42 17.50
CA ILE A 142 -2.00 17.17 16.40
C ILE A 142 -1.16 18.40 16.01
N LYS A 143 -0.57 19.09 17.00
CA LYS A 143 0.33 20.24 16.75
C LYS A 143 1.70 19.83 16.18
N ALA A 144 2.17 18.62 16.47
CA ALA A 144 3.39 18.04 15.91
C ALA A 144 3.21 17.57 14.46
N ILE A 145 1.97 17.25 14.05
CA ILE A 145 1.60 16.98 12.65
C ILE A 145 1.70 18.25 11.80
N THR A 146 1.55 19.43 12.43
CA THR A 146 1.60 20.74 11.76
C THR A 146 2.92 21.49 11.91
N ALA A 147 3.87 20.99 12.71
CA ALA A 147 5.13 21.67 12.97
C ALA A 147 6.18 21.28 11.91
N PRO A 148 6.76 22.23 11.17
CA PRO A 148 7.84 21.92 10.26
C PRO A 148 9.07 21.54 11.11
N VAL A 149 9.74 20.46 10.69
CA VAL A 149 11.12 20.09 11.08
C VAL A 149 11.32 19.31 12.40
N ASN A 150 10.75 18.09 12.53
CA ASN A 150 11.49 16.95 13.14
C ASN A 150 10.93 15.58 12.71
N PRO A 151 11.58 14.84 11.78
CA PRO A 151 11.13 13.54 11.29
C PRO A 151 10.88 12.50 12.40
N LYS A 152 11.61 12.59 13.52
CA LYS A 152 11.47 11.67 14.65
C LYS A 152 10.12 11.80 15.38
N ASN A 153 9.55 13.00 15.42
CA ASN A 153 8.28 13.24 16.11
C ASN A 153 7.09 12.72 15.29
N TRP A 154 7.16 12.87 13.97
CA TRP A 154 6.14 12.35 13.05
C TRP A 154 6.10 10.82 13.03
N LEU A 155 7.27 10.17 12.96
CA LEU A 155 7.36 8.71 13.00
C LEU A 155 6.77 8.12 14.28
N LYS A 156 7.05 8.73 15.44
CA LYS A 156 6.46 8.33 16.72
C LYS A 156 4.93 8.47 16.73
N VAL A 157 4.38 9.51 16.11
CA VAL A 157 2.91 9.68 16.01
C VAL A 157 2.29 8.59 15.15
N LEU A 158 2.87 8.27 13.99
CA LEU A 158 2.36 7.22 13.11
C LEU A 158 2.50 5.82 13.71
N GLN A 159 3.60 5.57 14.44
CA GLN A 159 3.78 4.35 15.23
C GLN A 159 2.69 4.23 16.30
N ASN A 160 2.48 5.29 17.08
CA ASN A 160 1.43 5.31 18.11
C ASN A 160 0.04 5.08 17.53
N ILE A 161 -0.30 5.65 16.36
CA ILE A 161 -1.59 5.41 15.70
C ILE A 161 -1.73 3.93 15.33
N SER A 162 -0.67 3.34 14.78
CA SER A 162 -0.67 1.92 14.38
C SER A 162 -0.82 1.00 15.59
N GLU A 163 -0.05 1.24 16.66
CA GLU A 163 -0.14 0.50 17.93
C GLU A 163 -1.54 0.62 18.56
N VAL A 164 -2.04 1.86 18.71
CA VAL A 164 -3.35 2.12 19.33
C VAL A 164 -4.47 1.45 18.53
N SER A 165 -4.38 1.44 17.20
CA SER A 165 -5.36 0.75 16.36
C SER A 165 -5.34 -0.76 16.55
N GLU A 166 -4.14 -1.37 16.55
CA GLU A 166 -4.00 -2.81 16.72
C GLU A 166 -4.49 -3.25 18.10
N GLU A 167 -4.03 -2.56 19.16
CA GLU A 167 -4.46 -2.80 20.53
C GLU A 167 -5.97 -2.57 20.70
N ALA A 168 -6.55 -1.52 20.09
CA ALA A 168 -7.98 -1.24 20.21
C ALA A 168 -8.83 -2.36 19.61
N THR A 169 -8.42 -2.91 18.46
CA THR A 169 -9.11 -4.06 17.85
C THR A 169 -9.05 -5.28 18.79
N LYS A 170 -7.87 -5.58 19.34
CA LYS A 170 -7.65 -6.72 20.25
C LYS A 170 -8.38 -6.55 21.59
N VAL A 171 -8.29 -5.38 22.23
CA VAL A 171 -9.00 -5.04 23.48
C VAL A 171 -10.52 -5.05 23.28
N GLY A 172 -11.00 -4.57 22.12
CA GLY A 172 -12.41 -4.65 21.75
C GLY A 172 -12.89 -6.10 21.66
N ALA A 173 -12.14 -6.97 20.98
CA ALA A 173 -12.41 -8.40 20.87
C ALA A 173 -12.32 -9.12 22.23
N TYR A 174 -11.36 -8.72 23.07
CA TYR A 174 -11.19 -9.23 24.42
C TYR A 174 -12.41 -8.92 25.31
N ASN A 175 -12.84 -7.66 25.32
CA ASN A 175 -14.05 -7.25 26.05
C ASN A 175 -15.29 -8.00 25.53
N LYS A 176 -15.37 -8.23 24.21
CA LYS A 176 -16.47 -8.97 23.60
C LYS A 176 -16.49 -10.43 24.04
N GLY A 177 -15.33 -11.08 24.12
CA GLY A 177 -15.18 -12.47 24.59
C GLY A 177 -15.60 -12.61 26.05
N LEU A 178 -15.13 -11.72 26.93
CA LEU A 178 -15.54 -11.70 28.34
C LEU A 178 -17.06 -11.56 28.50
N LYS A 179 -17.68 -10.65 27.73
CA LYS A 179 -19.14 -10.46 27.74
C LYS A 179 -19.93 -11.66 27.23
N LYS A 180 -19.29 -12.56 26.47
CA LYS A 180 -19.86 -13.83 26.03
C LYS A 180 -19.62 -14.97 27.03
N GLY A 181 -18.96 -14.70 28.14
CA GLY A 181 -18.69 -15.68 29.19
C GLY A 181 -17.43 -16.52 28.96
N LEU A 182 -16.55 -16.14 28.03
CA LEU A 182 -15.22 -16.77 27.91
C LEU A 182 -14.38 -16.43 29.13
N THR A 183 -13.43 -17.31 29.47
CA THR A 183 -12.43 -16.97 30.49
C THR A 183 -11.52 -15.85 29.98
N PRO A 184 -10.85 -15.10 30.89
CA PRO A 184 -9.85 -14.10 30.50
C PRO A 184 -8.79 -14.67 29.53
N GLU A 185 -8.26 -15.87 29.78
CA GLU A 185 -7.24 -16.51 28.96
C GLU A 185 -7.76 -16.87 27.56
N GLU A 186 -8.96 -17.46 27.49
CA GLU A 186 -9.62 -17.79 26.22
C GLU A 186 -9.92 -16.53 25.40
N SER A 187 -10.41 -15.49 26.07
CA SER A 187 -10.72 -14.22 25.43
C SER A 187 -9.47 -13.53 24.89
N ALA A 188 -8.37 -13.55 25.65
CA ALA A 188 -7.08 -13.02 25.24
C ALA A 188 -6.51 -13.80 24.04
N TYR A 189 -6.62 -15.13 24.06
CA TYR A 189 -6.24 -15.98 22.94
C TYR A 189 -7.03 -15.65 21.66
N GLN A 190 -8.36 -15.54 21.77
CA GLN A 190 -9.22 -15.22 20.63
C GLN A 190 -8.98 -13.81 20.07
N ALA A 191 -8.71 -12.84 20.94
CA ALA A 191 -8.31 -11.50 20.52
C ALA A 191 -6.98 -11.52 19.75
N ARG A 192 -6.02 -12.34 20.18
CA ARG A 192 -4.73 -12.51 19.50
C ARG A 192 -4.87 -13.22 18.15
N ASP A 193 -5.68 -14.28 18.07
CA ASP A 193 -5.86 -15.09 16.84
C ASP A 193 -6.62 -14.36 15.73
N LEU A 194 -7.14 -13.13 15.97
CA LEU A 194 -7.61 -12.27 14.88
C LEU A 194 -6.50 -12.00 13.86
N MET A 195 -5.29 -11.73 14.34
CA MET A 195 -4.07 -11.60 13.54
C MET A 195 -2.84 -11.75 14.45
N ASP A 196 -2.23 -12.94 14.45
CA ASP A 196 -1.08 -13.26 15.29
C ASP A 196 0.22 -13.25 14.45
N PHE A 197 0.94 -12.13 14.50
CA PHE A 197 2.18 -11.96 13.76
C PHE A 197 3.32 -12.84 14.30
N ASN A 198 3.22 -13.32 15.53
CA ASN A 198 4.24 -14.20 16.13
C ASN A 198 4.03 -15.67 15.80
N ARG A 199 2.90 -16.03 15.17
CA ARG A 199 2.60 -17.41 14.78
C ARG A 199 3.41 -17.85 13.55
N MET A 200 4.72 -18.03 13.70
CA MET A 200 5.60 -18.49 12.61
C MET A 200 6.60 -19.54 13.08
N GLY A 201 6.90 -20.52 12.22
CA GLY A 201 8.01 -21.45 12.43
C GLY A 201 9.35 -20.87 11.98
N ASN A 202 10.47 -21.49 12.36
CA ASN A 202 11.83 -20.98 12.11
C ASN A 202 12.12 -20.65 10.63
N SER A 203 11.68 -21.51 9.70
CA SER A 203 11.87 -21.28 8.26
C SER A 203 11.11 -20.05 7.78
N MET A 204 9.88 -19.85 8.26
CA MET A 204 9.07 -18.66 7.96
C MET A 204 9.69 -17.40 8.60
N GLN A 205 10.26 -17.52 9.80
CA GLN A 205 10.96 -16.40 10.45
C GLN A 205 12.18 -15.95 9.65
N SER A 206 12.96 -16.89 9.09
CA SER A 206 14.07 -16.59 8.19
C SER A 206 13.59 -15.97 6.87
N ALA A 207 12.53 -16.52 6.27
CA ALA A 207 11.96 -16.00 5.04
C ALA A 207 11.39 -14.58 5.22
N ASN A 208 10.64 -14.32 6.29
CA ASN A 208 10.01 -13.01 6.55
C ASN A 208 11.03 -11.86 6.74
N ARG A 209 12.30 -12.17 7.06
CA ARG A 209 13.39 -11.17 7.06
C ARG A 209 13.81 -10.74 5.67
N ILE A 210 13.63 -11.60 4.67
CA ILE A 210 14.05 -11.38 3.28
C ILE A 210 12.86 -10.95 2.39
N PHE A 211 11.68 -11.48 2.69
CA PHE A 211 10.43 -11.22 1.99
C PHE A 211 9.53 -10.33 2.86
N THR A 212 9.48 -9.04 2.55
CA THR A 212 8.66 -8.08 3.29
C THR A 212 7.17 -8.45 3.24
N PHE A 213 6.51 -8.39 4.40
CA PHE A 213 5.11 -8.76 4.63
C PHE A 213 4.73 -10.23 4.36
N LEU A 214 5.69 -11.14 4.14
CA LEU A 214 5.40 -12.55 3.86
C LEU A 214 4.55 -13.20 4.95
N ASN A 215 4.96 -13.09 6.22
CA ASN A 215 4.20 -13.71 7.31
C ASN A 215 2.82 -13.07 7.45
N ALA A 216 2.71 -11.74 7.39
CA ALA A 216 1.42 -11.04 7.49
C ALA A 216 0.44 -11.51 6.41
N ASN A 217 0.91 -11.65 5.15
CA ASN A 217 0.13 -12.12 4.03
C ASN A 217 -0.34 -13.58 4.23
N VAL A 218 0.55 -14.46 4.70
CA VAL A 218 0.21 -15.86 4.97
C VAL A 218 -0.74 -16.01 6.16
N GLN A 219 -0.55 -15.27 7.25
CA GLN A 219 -1.42 -15.36 8.43
C GLN A 219 -2.84 -14.88 8.16
N GLY A 220 -3.01 -13.78 7.41
CA GLY A 220 -4.35 -13.29 7.03
C GLY A 220 -5.13 -14.34 6.25
N LYS A 221 -4.48 -14.96 5.26
CA LYS A 221 -5.04 -16.05 4.46
C LYS A 221 -5.31 -17.31 5.26
N ASP A 222 -4.37 -17.75 6.11
CA ASP A 222 -4.56 -18.91 7.00
C ASP A 222 -5.78 -18.74 7.89
N LYS A 223 -5.89 -17.60 8.58
CA LYS A 223 -7.04 -17.34 9.47
C LYS A 223 -8.35 -17.32 8.70
N LEU A 224 -8.41 -16.68 7.53
CA LEU A 224 -9.60 -16.68 6.68
C LEU A 224 -9.99 -18.11 6.24
N ILE A 225 -9.01 -18.91 5.78
CA ILE A 225 -9.24 -20.30 5.36
C ILE A 225 -9.72 -21.16 6.54
N ARG A 226 -9.12 -21.02 7.73
CA ARG A 226 -9.58 -21.72 8.94
C ARG A 226 -11.01 -21.33 9.28
N SER A 227 -11.33 -20.04 9.33
CA SER A 227 -12.69 -19.57 9.59
C SER A 227 -13.70 -20.06 8.55
N MET A 228 -13.30 -20.19 7.27
CA MET A 228 -14.15 -20.75 6.22
C MET A 228 -14.36 -22.27 6.40
N LYS A 229 -13.33 -23.02 6.80
CA LYS A 229 -13.44 -24.47 7.05
C LYS A 229 -14.27 -24.79 8.30
N GLU A 230 -14.05 -24.04 9.38
CA GLU A 230 -14.73 -24.24 10.66
C GLU A 230 -16.19 -23.74 10.62
N HIS A 231 -16.44 -22.63 9.91
CA HIS A 231 -17.73 -21.95 9.92
C HIS A 231 -18.12 -21.38 8.54
N PRO A 232 -18.31 -22.21 7.50
CA PRO A 232 -18.43 -21.75 6.10
C PRO A 232 -19.58 -20.77 5.88
N VAL A 233 -20.77 -21.08 6.39
CA VAL A 233 -21.97 -20.24 6.21
C VAL A 233 -21.80 -18.91 6.94
N ARG A 234 -21.32 -18.94 8.19
CA ARG A 234 -21.12 -17.74 9.02
C ARG A 234 -20.07 -16.82 8.39
N THR A 235 -18.95 -17.38 7.97
CA THR A 235 -17.84 -16.63 7.37
C THR A 235 -18.27 -16.02 6.04
N SER A 236 -18.96 -16.79 5.17
CA SER A 236 -19.50 -16.27 3.91
C SER A 236 -20.53 -15.16 4.11
N ALA A 237 -21.47 -15.35 5.05
CA ALA A 237 -22.46 -14.33 5.38
C ALA A 237 -21.82 -13.05 5.91
N ARG A 238 -20.74 -13.15 6.70
CA ARG A 238 -19.99 -11.98 7.18
C ARG A 238 -19.19 -11.31 6.08
N ILE A 239 -18.56 -12.05 5.18
CA ILE A 239 -17.89 -11.48 4.00
C ILE A 239 -18.91 -10.67 3.19
N ALA A 240 -20.06 -11.27 2.87
CA ALA A 240 -21.13 -10.59 2.15
C ALA A 240 -21.64 -9.37 2.92
N GLY A 241 -21.97 -9.53 4.21
CA GLY A 241 -22.46 -8.45 5.07
C GLY A 241 -21.46 -7.31 5.28
N SER A 242 -20.16 -7.57 5.16
CA SER A 242 -19.11 -6.56 5.31
C SER A 242 -18.72 -5.88 4.00
N THR A 243 -18.95 -6.52 2.85
CA THR A 243 -18.51 -6.03 1.53
C THR A 243 -19.64 -5.53 0.64
N LEU A 244 -20.81 -6.17 0.66
CA LEU A 244 -21.92 -5.80 -0.22
C LEU A 244 -22.54 -4.44 0.14
N PRO A 245 -22.79 -4.09 1.42
CA PRO A 245 -23.34 -2.77 1.74
C PRO A 245 -22.48 -1.59 1.28
N PRO A 246 -21.15 -1.52 1.54
CA PRO A 246 -20.33 -0.44 1.00
C PRO A 246 -20.26 -0.46 -0.54
N SER A 247 -20.24 -1.64 -1.17
CA SER A 247 -20.27 -1.73 -2.64
C SER A 247 -21.59 -1.16 -3.22
N ALA A 248 -22.73 -1.48 -2.60
CA ALA A 248 -24.02 -0.93 -3.00
C ALA A 248 -24.10 0.59 -2.80
N LEU A 249 -23.52 1.11 -1.70
CA LEU A 249 -23.40 2.55 -1.47
C LEU A 249 -22.49 3.22 -2.51
N ALA A 250 -21.39 2.58 -2.92
CA ALA A 250 -20.49 3.10 -3.95
C ALA A 250 -21.19 3.18 -5.31
N ILE A 251 -21.93 2.12 -5.69
CA ILE A 251 -22.76 2.09 -6.90
C ILE A 251 -23.85 3.17 -6.87
N ALA A 252 -24.57 3.29 -5.75
CA ALA A 252 -25.60 4.33 -5.60
C ALA A 252 -25.01 5.74 -5.65
N SER A 253 -23.82 5.93 -5.05
CA SER A 253 -23.09 7.19 -5.06
C SER A 253 -22.69 7.60 -6.48
N TYR A 254 -22.20 6.66 -7.30
CA TYR A 254 -21.90 6.88 -8.71
C TYR A 254 -23.12 7.35 -9.51
N ALA A 255 -24.30 6.75 -9.27
CA ALA A 255 -25.53 7.16 -9.95
C ALA A 255 -25.92 8.64 -9.67
N SER A 256 -25.58 9.14 -8.48
CA SER A 256 -25.80 10.54 -8.07
C SER A 256 -24.63 11.49 -8.33
N ALA A 257 -23.53 10.97 -8.89
CA ALA A 257 -22.30 11.72 -9.10
C ALA A 257 -22.43 12.74 -10.25
N ASN A 258 -21.74 13.87 -10.14
CA ASN A 258 -21.58 14.81 -11.25
C ASN A 258 -20.56 14.30 -12.28
N ASP A 259 -20.47 14.95 -13.43
CA ASP A 259 -19.64 14.48 -14.55
C ASP A 259 -18.15 14.41 -14.18
N LYS A 260 -17.63 15.38 -13.43
CA LYS A 260 -16.23 15.34 -12.95
C LYS A 260 -15.98 14.18 -11.99
N GLN A 261 -16.93 13.89 -11.11
CA GLN A 261 -16.82 12.77 -10.18
C GLN A 261 -16.88 11.43 -10.90
N LYS A 262 -17.76 11.28 -11.89
CA LYS A 262 -17.82 10.09 -12.74
C LYS A 262 -16.51 9.91 -13.50
N GLU A 263 -16.01 10.96 -14.13
CA GLU A 263 -14.72 10.96 -14.82
C GLU A 263 -13.58 10.51 -13.89
N MET A 264 -13.53 11.05 -12.66
CA MET A 264 -12.54 10.61 -11.67
C MET A 264 -12.69 9.13 -11.31
N MET A 265 -13.91 8.66 -11.05
CA MET A 265 -14.18 7.27 -10.65
C MET A 265 -13.88 6.26 -11.77
N ASP A 266 -14.24 6.61 -13.01
CA ASP A 266 -14.01 5.75 -14.18
C ASP A 266 -12.56 5.76 -14.62
N ASN A 267 -11.86 6.88 -14.47
CA ASN A 267 -10.44 6.97 -14.81
C ASN A 267 -9.49 6.52 -13.67
N MET A 268 -9.99 6.11 -12.50
CA MET A 268 -9.14 5.53 -11.45
C MET A 268 -8.40 4.28 -11.97
N PRO A 269 -7.08 4.14 -11.74
CA PRO A 269 -6.36 2.91 -12.05
C PRO A 269 -7.04 1.67 -11.46
N GLN A 270 -7.01 0.56 -12.18
CA GLN A 270 -7.74 -0.65 -11.79
C GLN A 270 -7.29 -1.16 -10.42
N GLN A 271 -5.99 -1.08 -10.11
CA GLN A 271 -5.47 -1.42 -8.78
C GLN A 271 -6.10 -0.56 -7.68
N GLU A 272 -6.38 0.73 -7.94
CA GLU A 272 -7.05 1.60 -6.98
C GLU A 272 -8.53 1.22 -6.83
N LYS A 273 -9.23 0.93 -7.94
CA LYS A 273 -10.61 0.42 -7.90
C LYS A 273 -10.70 -0.91 -7.13
N ASP A 274 -9.74 -1.81 -7.29
CA ASP A 274 -9.74 -3.13 -6.63
C ASP A 274 -9.41 -3.06 -5.14
N THR A 275 -8.80 -1.96 -4.68
CA THR A 275 -8.35 -1.77 -3.29
C THR A 275 -9.16 -0.74 -2.51
N TYR A 276 -10.04 0.01 -3.18
CA TYR A 276 -10.90 1.02 -2.55
C TYR A 276 -12.33 1.00 -3.10
N TRP A 277 -13.31 1.24 -2.24
CA TRP A 277 -14.61 1.73 -2.67
C TRP A 277 -14.53 3.23 -2.89
N SER A 278 -14.96 3.72 -4.05
CA SER A 278 -15.03 5.15 -4.37
C SER A 278 -16.45 5.69 -4.18
N TYR A 279 -16.56 6.91 -3.66
CA TYR A 279 -17.82 7.59 -3.38
C TYR A 279 -17.74 9.03 -3.85
N ALA A 280 -18.68 9.45 -4.69
CA ALA A 280 -18.92 10.85 -4.98
C ALA A 280 -19.34 11.58 -3.70
N ILE A 281 -18.61 12.63 -3.33
CA ILE A 281 -18.91 13.44 -2.15
C ILE A 281 -19.97 14.49 -2.52
N PRO A 282 -21.19 14.42 -1.94
CA PRO A 282 -22.29 15.31 -2.31
C PRO A 282 -21.94 16.79 -2.12
N GLY A 283 -22.34 17.63 -3.09
CA GLY A 283 -22.09 19.07 -3.05
C GLY A 283 -20.66 19.50 -3.37
N THR A 284 -19.82 18.59 -3.88
CA THR A 284 -18.43 18.86 -4.28
C THR A 284 -18.08 18.17 -5.60
N ASP A 285 -16.94 18.52 -6.20
CA ASP A 285 -16.34 17.81 -7.34
C ASP A 285 -15.35 16.72 -6.91
N LYS A 286 -15.42 16.26 -5.65
CA LYS A 286 -14.43 15.32 -5.08
C LYS A 286 -14.99 13.91 -4.95
N VAL A 287 -14.08 12.94 -5.07
CA VAL A 287 -14.37 11.52 -4.87
C VAL A 287 -13.60 11.04 -3.65
N GLY A 288 -14.34 10.59 -2.64
CA GLY A 288 -13.80 9.93 -1.46
C GLY A 288 -13.50 8.46 -1.75
N ARG A 289 -12.57 7.86 -1.01
CA ARG A 289 -12.21 6.44 -1.13
C ARG A 289 -12.04 5.78 0.23
N ILE A 290 -12.60 4.58 0.37
CA ILE A 290 -12.54 3.76 1.59
C ILE A 290 -11.82 2.45 1.28
N PRO A 291 -10.79 2.05 2.05
CA PRO A 291 -10.02 0.85 1.75
C PRO A 291 -10.86 -0.42 1.86
N LYS A 292 -10.81 -1.25 0.82
CA LYS A 292 -11.32 -2.62 0.82
C LYS A 292 -10.38 -3.53 1.62
N PRO A 293 -10.91 -4.55 2.33
CA PRO A 293 -10.11 -5.61 2.96
C PRO A 293 -9.43 -6.51 1.93
N PHE A 294 -8.12 -6.72 2.05
CA PHE A 294 -7.31 -7.42 1.03
C PHE A 294 -7.82 -8.82 0.70
N ASP A 295 -7.98 -9.69 1.70
CA ASP A 295 -8.25 -11.12 1.45
C ASP A 295 -9.71 -11.42 1.06
N ILE A 296 -10.62 -10.44 1.20
CA ILE A 296 -12.06 -10.63 0.93
C ILE A 296 -12.63 -9.58 -0.03
N SER A 297 -11.78 -8.73 -0.65
CA SER A 297 -12.20 -7.73 -1.63
C SER A 297 -12.74 -8.34 -2.91
N LEU A 298 -12.41 -9.59 -3.22
CA LEU A 298 -12.80 -10.25 -4.46
C LEU A 298 -14.32 -10.25 -4.68
N LEU A 299 -15.12 -10.45 -3.62
CA LEU A 299 -16.58 -10.36 -3.73
C LEU A 299 -17.05 -8.95 -4.09
N ALA A 300 -16.49 -7.92 -3.44
CA ALA A 300 -16.80 -6.52 -3.76
C ALA A 300 -16.44 -6.19 -5.21
N ASN A 301 -15.21 -6.54 -5.64
CA ASN A 301 -14.72 -6.27 -6.98
C ASN A 301 -15.55 -7.00 -8.04
N THR A 302 -15.97 -8.25 -7.77
CA THR A 302 -16.85 -9.01 -8.67
C THR A 302 -18.21 -8.31 -8.83
N VAL A 303 -18.80 -7.82 -7.73
CA VAL A 303 -20.11 -7.15 -7.77
C VAL A 303 -20.03 -5.80 -8.48
N GLU A 304 -18.98 -5.02 -8.23
CA GLU A 304 -18.77 -3.74 -8.93
C GLU A 304 -18.57 -3.94 -10.43
N ARG A 305 -17.75 -4.92 -10.84
CA ARG A 305 -17.55 -5.27 -12.25
C ARG A 305 -18.82 -5.82 -12.90
N ALA A 306 -19.58 -6.68 -12.19
CA ALA A 306 -20.88 -7.15 -12.66
C ALA A 306 -21.89 -6.02 -12.85
N ASN A 307 -21.85 -4.98 -11.99
CA ASN A 307 -22.69 -3.80 -12.18
C ASN A 307 -22.29 -3.02 -13.44
N LYS A 308 -20.99 -2.79 -13.66
CA LYS A 308 -20.50 -2.15 -14.89
C LYS A 308 -20.88 -2.94 -16.15
N TYR A 309 -20.74 -4.25 -16.11
CA TYR A 309 -21.19 -5.14 -17.18
C TYR A 309 -22.69 -5.01 -17.48
N ARG A 310 -23.52 -4.97 -16.42
CA ARG A 310 -24.97 -4.74 -16.54
C ARG A 310 -25.30 -3.36 -17.11
N GLU A 311 -24.46 -2.36 -16.87
CA GLU A 311 -24.58 -1.00 -17.42
C GLU A 311 -24.03 -0.90 -18.87
N GLY A 312 -23.60 -2.02 -19.45
CA GLY A 312 -23.23 -2.15 -20.85
C GLY A 312 -21.73 -2.00 -21.14
N ASP A 313 -20.87 -2.02 -20.11
CA ASP A 313 -19.42 -2.13 -20.30
C ASP A 313 -19.04 -3.61 -20.53
N GLN A 314 -18.87 -3.99 -21.79
CA GLN A 314 -18.51 -5.37 -22.16
C GLN A 314 -17.11 -5.77 -21.67
N TYR A 315 -16.25 -4.80 -21.38
CA TYR A 315 -14.86 -4.98 -20.94
C TYR A 315 -14.71 -4.92 -19.42
N ALA A 316 -15.81 -4.86 -18.67
CA ALA A 316 -15.80 -4.71 -17.21
C ALA A 316 -15.02 -5.82 -16.46
N PHE A 317 -14.84 -6.99 -17.07
CA PHE A 317 -14.06 -8.11 -16.51
C PHE A 317 -12.64 -8.23 -17.06
N ASP A 318 -12.20 -7.32 -17.95
CA ASP A 318 -10.82 -7.30 -18.42
C ASP A 318 -9.85 -7.14 -17.25
N GLY A 319 -8.77 -7.93 -17.28
CA GLY A 319 -7.77 -7.99 -16.21
C GLY A 319 -8.28 -8.55 -14.87
N PHE A 320 -9.46 -9.17 -14.82
CA PHE A 320 -9.96 -9.76 -13.57
C PHE A 320 -9.09 -10.93 -13.09
N ASP A 321 -8.42 -11.63 -14.00
CA ASP A 321 -7.38 -12.61 -13.69
C ASP A 321 -6.20 -11.97 -12.93
N LYS A 322 -5.76 -10.76 -13.33
CA LYS A 322 -4.76 -9.98 -12.57
C LYS A 322 -5.29 -9.62 -11.18
N THR A 323 -6.55 -9.17 -11.06
CA THR A 323 -7.19 -8.90 -9.76
C THR A 323 -7.19 -10.14 -8.86
N VAL A 324 -7.56 -11.30 -9.39
CA VAL A 324 -7.55 -12.59 -8.66
C VAL A 324 -6.13 -12.94 -8.23
N ASN A 325 -5.18 -12.88 -9.17
CA ASN A 325 -3.76 -13.14 -8.90
C ASN A 325 -3.20 -12.21 -7.82
N ASP A 326 -3.58 -10.93 -7.83
CA ASP A 326 -3.15 -9.95 -6.84
C ASP A 326 -3.69 -10.22 -5.44
N VAL A 327 -4.92 -10.75 -5.35
CA VAL A 327 -5.48 -11.17 -4.07
C VAL A 327 -4.79 -12.42 -3.54
N VAL A 328 -4.45 -13.40 -4.37
CA VAL A 328 -3.90 -14.69 -3.91
C VAL A 328 -2.37 -14.73 -3.84
N LYS A 329 -1.66 -13.83 -4.54
CA LYS A 329 -0.19 -13.85 -4.59
C LYS A 329 0.43 -13.63 -3.21
N VAL A 330 1.52 -14.34 -3.00
CA VAL A 330 2.39 -14.23 -1.83
C VAL A 330 3.73 -13.64 -2.31
N PRO A 331 4.40 -12.76 -1.53
CA PRO A 331 5.72 -12.24 -1.90
C PRO A 331 6.72 -13.36 -2.21
N TRP A 332 7.22 -13.41 -3.45
CA TRP A 332 8.11 -14.48 -3.94
C TRP A 332 9.47 -13.98 -4.43
N ILE A 333 9.64 -12.67 -4.64
CA ILE A 333 10.93 -12.04 -4.92
C ILE A 333 11.51 -11.50 -3.60
N PRO A 334 12.76 -11.83 -3.25
CA PRO A 334 13.43 -11.21 -2.12
C PRO A 334 13.37 -9.69 -2.23
N THR A 335 12.92 -9.01 -1.17
CA THR A 335 12.80 -7.55 -1.17
C THR A 335 14.14 -6.88 -1.45
N THR A 336 15.23 -7.47 -0.98
CA THR A 336 16.62 -7.04 -1.27
C THR A 336 16.98 -7.06 -2.74
N LEU A 337 16.35 -7.93 -3.55
CA LEU A 337 16.67 -8.08 -4.96
C LEU A 337 15.66 -7.37 -5.87
N GLN A 338 14.43 -7.17 -5.40
CA GLN A 338 13.35 -6.67 -6.24
C GLN A 338 13.72 -5.36 -6.98
N PRO A 339 14.15 -4.26 -6.31
CA PRO A 339 14.50 -3.03 -7.03
C PRO A 339 15.71 -3.17 -7.98
N ILE A 340 16.61 -4.13 -7.73
CA ILE A 340 17.74 -4.44 -8.61
C ILE A 340 17.25 -5.13 -9.88
N VAL A 341 16.41 -6.17 -9.71
CA VAL A 341 15.79 -6.89 -10.84
C VAL A 341 14.94 -5.94 -11.67
N GLU A 342 14.15 -5.08 -11.02
CA GLU A 342 13.38 -4.03 -11.68
C GLU A 342 14.30 -3.12 -12.54
N ASN A 343 15.41 -2.62 -11.97
CA ASN A 343 16.37 -1.79 -12.69
C ASN A 343 17.07 -2.51 -13.86
N MET A 344 17.35 -3.81 -13.72
CA MET A 344 17.94 -4.63 -14.78
C MET A 344 16.94 -4.86 -15.92
N ALA A 345 15.69 -5.15 -15.57
CA ALA A 345 14.59 -5.36 -16.52
C ALA A 345 14.04 -4.05 -17.11
N ASN A 346 14.47 -2.89 -16.61
CA ASN A 346 13.87 -1.59 -16.89
C ASN A 346 12.35 -1.56 -16.63
N TYR A 347 11.88 -2.28 -15.62
CA TYR A 347 10.44 -2.48 -15.38
C TYR A 347 10.13 -2.47 -13.88
N SER A 348 9.15 -1.68 -13.47
CA SER A 348 8.71 -1.59 -12.08
C SER A 348 7.50 -2.49 -11.86
N PHE A 349 7.65 -3.52 -11.02
CA PHE A 349 6.54 -4.43 -10.70
C PHE A 349 5.42 -3.77 -9.89
N PHE A 350 5.73 -2.65 -9.22
CA PHE A 350 4.73 -1.86 -8.50
C PHE A 350 3.92 -0.93 -9.41
N ARG A 351 4.58 -0.32 -10.41
CA ARG A 351 3.94 0.64 -11.33
C ARG A 351 3.43 -0.01 -12.62
N ASP A 352 3.66 -1.31 -12.79
CA ASP A 352 3.35 -2.10 -13.99
C ASP A 352 3.86 -1.43 -15.28
N GLY A 353 5.08 -0.86 -15.25
CA GLY A 353 5.58 -0.07 -16.36
C GLY A 353 7.08 0.24 -16.33
N PRO A 354 7.63 0.81 -17.41
CA PRO A 354 9.06 1.01 -17.54
C PRO A 354 9.62 2.03 -16.54
N ILE A 355 10.84 1.77 -16.04
CA ILE A 355 11.53 2.69 -15.11
C ILE A 355 12.10 3.90 -15.86
N VAL A 356 12.83 3.62 -16.94
CA VAL A 356 13.28 4.59 -17.94
C VAL A 356 12.26 4.56 -19.07
N PRO A 357 11.46 5.62 -19.24
CA PRO A 357 10.48 5.67 -20.31
C PRO A 357 11.14 5.61 -21.68
N LYS A 358 10.44 5.03 -22.67
CA LYS A 358 10.94 4.84 -24.05
C LYS A 358 11.50 6.12 -24.70
N ARG A 359 10.97 7.30 -24.33
CA ARG A 359 11.46 8.60 -24.83
C ARG A 359 12.89 8.93 -24.37
N ASP A 360 13.27 8.48 -23.18
CA ASP A 360 14.54 8.79 -22.53
C ASP A 360 15.53 7.61 -22.62
N GLU A 361 15.05 6.43 -23.02
CA GLU A 361 15.83 5.20 -23.09
C GLU A 361 17.03 5.28 -24.04
N LYS A 362 16.93 6.11 -25.09
CA LYS A 362 18.03 6.37 -26.04
C LYS A 362 19.05 7.40 -25.53
N ASN A 363 18.77 8.11 -24.45
CA ASN A 363 19.71 9.05 -23.87
C ASN A 363 20.85 8.29 -23.19
N SER A 364 22.02 8.92 -23.08
CA SER A 364 23.10 8.39 -22.24
C SER A 364 22.60 8.22 -20.80
N PRO A 365 23.10 7.24 -20.02
CA PRO A 365 22.55 6.92 -18.71
C PRO A 365 22.34 8.14 -17.81
N LYS A 366 23.32 9.04 -17.70
CA LYS A 366 23.20 10.25 -16.86
C LYS A 366 22.11 11.23 -17.29
N GLU A 367 21.74 11.25 -18.56
CA GLU A 367 20.69 12.11 -19.14
C GLU A 367 19.31 11.44 -19.11
N GLN A 368 19.18 10.27 -18.48
CA GLN A 368 17.92 9.58 -18.29
C GLN A 368 17.20 10.10 -17.03
N TYR A 369 16.59 11.27 -17.15
CA TYR A 369 15.75 11.86 -16.11
C TYR A 369 14.62 12.72 -16.69
N GLY A 370 13.62 13.02 -15.86
CA GLY A 370 12.56 13.96 -16.21
C GLY A 370 12.07 14.75 -15.00
N PRO A 371 10.94 15.47 -15.11
CA PRO A 371 10.44 16.39 -14.09
C PRO A 371 10.18 15.78 -12.72
N ASN A 372 9.89 14.49 -12.68
CA ASN A 372 9.58 13.75 -11.45
C ASN A 372 10.79 13.02 -10.84
N THR A 373 11.95 13.09 -11.50
CA THR A 373 13.18 12.46 -11.00
C THR A 373 13.81 13.36 -9.94
N SER A 374 14.16 12.79 -8.78
CA SER A 374 14.73 13.59 -7.69
C SER A 374 16.03 14.28 -8.11
N LEU A 375 16.24 15.49 -7.61
CA LEU A 375 17.49 16.21 -7.83
C LEU A 375 18.66 15.47 -7.20
N THR A 376 18.42 14.84 -6.04
CA THR A 376 19.36 13.95 -5.38
C THR A 376 19.85 12.82 -6.30
N ALA A 377 18.95 12.14 -7.01
CA ALA A 377 19.35 11.09 -7.96
C ALA A 377 20.13 11.65 -9.16
N ARG A 378 19.77 12.84 -9.65
CA ARG A 378 20.48 13.53 -10.74
C ARG A 378 21.91 13.90 -10.34
N GLU A 379 22.09 14.46 -9.14
CA GLU A 379 23.43 14.77 -8.61
C GLU A 379 24.25 13.52 -8.33
N MET A 380 23.63 12.47 -7.79
CA MET A 380 24.31 11.21 -7.55
C MET A 380 24.81 10.57 -8.85
N ALA A 381 23.97 10.55 -9.90
CA ALA A 381 24.40 10.10 -11.22
C ALA A 381 25.57 10.94 -11.75
N SER A 382 25.49 12.27 -11.60
CA SER A 382 26.56 13.19 -12.02
C SER A 382 27.88 12.95 -11.25
N ALA A 383 27.80 12.62 -9.96
CA ALA A 383 28.96 12.31 -9.14
C ALA A 383 29.59 10.95 -9.48
N LEU A 384 28.75 9.95 -9.78
CA LEU A 384 29.20 8.62 -10.23
C LEU A 384 29.89 8.70 -11.60
N ASP A 385 29.34 9.50 -12.53
CA ASP A 385 29.93 9.74 -13.86
C ASP A 385 31.36 10.30 -13.75
N LYS A 386 31.61 11.22 -12.79
CA LYS A 386 32.96 11.79 -12.53
C LYS A 386 33.99 10.75 -12.10
N ILE A 387 33.58 9.62 -11.53
CA ILE A 387 34.45 8.52 -11.14
C ILE A 387 34.38 7.33 -12.11
N GLY A 388 33.80 7.54 -13.31
CA GLY A 388 33.72 6.55 -14.38
C GLY A 388 32.60 5.51 -14.22
N ILE A 389 31.61 5.77 -13.36
CA ILE A 389 30.45 4.90 -13.18
C ILE A 389 29.22 5.55 -13.84
N GLU A 390 28.82 5.04 -15.00
CA GLU A 390 27.60 5.49 -15.66
C GLU A 390 26.36 4.99 -14.92
N ALA A 391 25.49 5.92 -14.51
CA ALA A 391 24.27 5.59 -13.79
C ALA A 391 23.09 6.44 -14.28
N SER A 392 21.91 5.81 -14.31
CA SER A 392 20.65 6.46 -14.69
C SER A 392 19.96 7.06 -13.47
N PRO A 393 19.67 8.39 -13.45
CA PRO A 393 18.91 9.00 -12.37
C PRO A 393 17.56 8.29 -12.12
N TYR A 394 16.84 7.87 -13.16
CA TYR A 394 15.61 7.07 -13.02
C TYR A 394 15.83 5.77 -12.23
N LYS A 395 16.93 5.06 -12.50
CA LYS A 395 17.27 3.79 -11.82
C LYS A 395 17.76 4.02 -10.39
N ILE A 396 18.48 5.10 -10.12
CA ILE A 396 18.86 5.50 -8.75
C ILE A 396 17.60 5.82 -7.94
N ASP A 397 16.68 6.59 -8.51
CA ASP A 397 15.39 6.92 -7.89
C ASP A 397 14.56 5.67 -7.62
N ASN A 398 14.50 4.74 -8.58
CA ASN A 398 13.77 3.47 -8.40
C ASN A 398 14.38 2.62 -7.28
N LEU A 399 15.72 2.53 -7.21
CA LEU A 399 16.40 1.79 -6.16
C LEU A 399 16.09 2.38 -4.77
N TYR A 400 16.18 3.70 -4.64
CA TYR A 400 15.87 4.39 -3.40
C TYR A 400 14.41 4.17 -2.98
N LYS A 401 13.47 4.52 -3.87
CA LYS A 401 12.03 4.40 -3.60
C LYS A 401 11.61 2.93 -3.39
N GLY A 402 12.26 1.99 -4.04
CA GLY A 402 12.04 0.56 -3.89
C GLY A 402 12.45 -0.01 -2.52
N TYR A 403 13.40 0.62 -1.82
CA TYR A 403 13.80 0.22 -0.46
C TYR A 403 13.18 1.07 0.64
N THR A 404 12.71 2.28 0.35
CA THR A 404 12.19 3.21 1.37
C THR A 404 10.69 3.47 1.26
N ALA A 405 10.04 3.01 0.18
CA ALA A 405 8.65 3.26 -0.16
C ALA A 405 8.22 4.73 0.05
N GLY A 406 6.99 4.96 0.52
CA GLY A 406 6.40 6.29 0.66
C GLY A 406 7.12 7.17 1.67
N LEU A 407 7.59 6.60 2.79
CA LEU A 407 8.27 7.36 3.84
C LEU A 407 9.58 8.00 3.35
N GLY A 408 10.33 7.31 2.47
CA GLY A 408 11.57 7.87 1.93
C GLY A 408 11.39 9.14 1.10
N GLN A 409 10.17 9.41 0.61
CA GLN A 409 9.91 10.62 -0.15
C GLN A 409 10.05 11.90 0.70
N PHE A 410 9.81 11.83 2.02
CA PHE A 410 9.96 13.00 2.91
C PHE A 410 11.40 13.49 3.05
N PRO A 411 12.38 12.65 3.48
CA PRO A 411 13.78 13.06 3.53
C PRO A 411 14.34 13.35 2.14
N LEU A 412 13.91 12.63 1.10
CA LEU A 412 14.33 12.90 -0.28
C LEU A 412 13.94 14.32 -0.73
N LYS A 413 12.70 14.75 -0.45
CA LYS A 413 12.27 16.13 -0.72
C LYS A 413 13.12 17.16 0.04
N GLY A 414 13.46 16.88 1.30
CA GLY A 414 14.34 17.74 2.09
C GLY A 414 15.75 17.85 1.51
N LEU A 415 16.32 16.73 1.05
CA LEU A 415 17.60 16.71 0.34
C LEU A 415 17.53 17.46 -0.98
N ASP A 416 16.48 17.25 -1.77
CA ASP A 416 16.27 17.97 -3.03
C ASP A 416 16.20 19.48 -2.81
N SER A 417 15.49 19.96 -1.78
CA SER A 417 15.47 21.38 -1.41
C SER A 417 16.84 21.91 -0.96
N ALA A 418 17.61 21.12 -0.20
CA ALA A 418 18.96 21.52 0.19
C ALA A 418 19.91 21.58 -1.01
N ILE A 419 19.82 20.60 -1.92
CA ILE A 419 20.62 20.54 -3.14
C ILE A 419 20.24 21.68 -4.10
N SER A 420 18.96 22.02 -4.24
CA SER A 420 18.53 23.11 -5.11
C SER A 420 19.11 24.46 -4.66
N LEU A 421 19.26 24.68 -3.35
CA LEU A 421 19.87 25.88 -2.78
C LEU A 421 21.37 26.03 -3.06
N ILE A 422 22.09 24.93 -3.29
CA ILE A 422 23.56 24.93 -3.46
C ILE A 422 24.02 24.63 -4.89
N SER A 423 23.19 23.96 -5.70
CA SER A 423 23.56 23.51 -7.04
C SER A 423 23.30 24.54 -8.14
N ASN A 424 22.59 25.65 -7.83
CA ASN A 424 22.07 26.62 -8.81
C ASN A 424 21.34 25.96 -9.99
N LYS A 425 20.80 24.74 -9.80
CA LYS A 425 20.01 24.04 -10.80
C LYS A 425 18.54 24.35 -10.57
N ASP A 426 17.91 24.86 -11.59
CA ASP A 426 16.47 25.10 -11.57
C ASP A 426 15.73 23.76 -11.45
N VAL A 427 14.77 23.72 -10.53
CA VAL A 427 13.83 22.63 -10.35
C VAL A 427 12.46 23.06 -10.84
N PRO A 428 11.69 22.18 -11.48
CA PRO A 428 10.36 22.55 -11.94
C PRO A 428 9.52 23.13 -10.81
N THR A 429 8.79 24.22 -11.07
CA THR A 429 7.89 24.80 -10.07
C THR A 429 6.84 23.77 -9.65
N PRO A 430 6.52 23.68 -8.35
CA PRO A 430 5.54 22.72 -7.87
C PRO A 430 4.17 23.00 -8.49
N ILE A 431 3.39 21.94 -8.69
CA ILE A 431 1.98 22.04 -9.09
C ILE A 431 1.20 22.50 -7.85
N ALA A 432 0.30 23.47 -8.00
CA ALA A 432 -0.58 23.88 -6.91
C ALA A 432 -1.33 22.66 -6.36
N GLN A 433 -1.55 22.61 -5.05
CA GLN A 433 -2.27 21.51 -4.41
C GLN A 433 -3.64 21.96 -3.94
N GLU A 434 -4.65 21.12 -4.14
CA GLU A 434 -5.97 21.35 -3.56
C GLU A 434 -6.00 20.99 -2.07
N TRP A 435 -7.06 21.37 -1.38
CA TRP A 435 -7.21 21.10 0.06
C TRP A 435 -7.12 19.60 0.38
N ASN A 436 -7.69 18.73 -0.46
CA ASN A 436 -7.68 17.27 -0.29
C ASN A 436 -6.30 16.64 -0.54
N GLU A 437 -5.38 17.36 -1.18
CA GLU A 437 -4.02 16.92 -1.46
C GLU A 437 -3.00 17.47 -0.47
N SER A 438 -3.21 18.72 -0.03
CA SER A 438 -2.33 19.46 0.89
C SER A 438 -2.64 19.18 2.36
N THR A 439 -3.88 18.83 2.70
CA THR A 439 -4.27 18.56 4.09
C THR A 439 -3.71 17.20 4.55
N PRO A 440 -2.93 17.15 5.65
CA PRO A 440 -2.41 15.90 6.20
C PRO A 440 -3.52 14.87 6.44
N GLY A 441 -3.35 13.67 5.88
CA GLY A 441 -4.30 12.57 6.00
C GLY A 441 -5.50 12.64 5.04
N ALA A 442 -5.89 13.81 4.53
CA ALA A 442 -6.99 13.91 3.55
C ALA A 442 -6.66 13.16 2.26
N LYS A 443 -5.43 13.26 1.77
CA LYS A 443 -4.95 12.53 0.58
C LYS A 443 -5.16 11.01 0.68
N ALA A 444 -5.21 10.48 1.91
CA ALA A 444 -5.51 9.08 2.16
C ALA A 444 -6.97 8.71 1.82
N PHE A 445 -7.90 9.66 1.83
CA PHE A 445 -9.33 9.39 1.66
C PHE A 445 -9.94 10.03 0.43
N PHE A 446 -9.14 10.70 -0.42
CA PHE A 446 -9.61 11.27 -1.68
C PHE A 446 -8.82 10.72 -2.87
N VAL A 447 -9.51 10.53 -3.98
CA VAL A 447 -8.93 10.19 -5.29
C VAL A 447 -8.18 11.42 -5.83
N ASN A 448 -7.06 11.19 -6.52
CA ASN A 448 -6.39 12.25 -7.27
C ASN A 448 -6.89 12.21 -8.72
N GLY A 449 -7.51 13.29 -9.18
CA GLY A 449 -8.03 13.41 -10.54
C GLY A 449 -6.99 13.80 -11.61
N GLN A 450 -5.77 14.16 -11.19
CA GLN A 450 -4.69 14.54 -12.12
C GLN A 450 -3.97 13.34 -12.72
N GLY A 451 -3.56 13.46 -13.98
CA GLY A 451 -2.82 12.47 -14.74
C GLY A 451 -3.67 11.60 -15.66
N GLY A 452 -3.00 10.62 -16.27
CA GLY A 452 -3.60 9.77 -17.31
C GLY A 452 -4.65 8.78 -16.80
N GLY A 453 -4.45 8.18 -15.62
CA GLY A 453 -5.36 7.17 -15.06
C GLY A 453 -5.55 5.94 -15.96
N GLN A 454 -6.66 5.22 -15.77
CA GLN A 454 -6.97 3.96 -16.45
C GLN A 454 -7.14 4.13 -17.96
N VAL A 455 -7.76 5.22 -18.41
CA VAL A 455 -8.03 5.44 -19.84
C VAL A 455 -6.73 5.50 -20.65
N ILE A 456 -5.70 6.17 -20.12
CA ILE A 456 -4.38 6.21 -20.77
C ILE A 456 -3.70 4.84 -20.74
N GLU A 457 -3.86 4.08 -19.65
CA GLU A 457 -3.33 2.72 -19.55
C GLU A 457 -3.97 1.78 -20.59
N ASP A 458 -5.30 1.81 -20.70
CA ASP A 458 -6.06 1.03 -21.68
C ASP A 458 -5.67 1.39 -23.11
N TYR A 459 -5.49 2.69 -23.41
CA TYR A 459 -5.01 3.15 -24.70
C TYR A 459 -3.66 2.54 -25.08
N TYR A 460 -2.69 2.52 -24.16
CA TYR A 460 -1.38 1.92 -24.44
C TYR A 460 -1.44 0.39 -24.53
N ASN A 461 -2.24 -0.26 -23.70
CA ASN A 461 -2.44 -1.71 -23.78
C ASN A 461 -3.00 -2.11 -25.14
N ILE A 462 -4.02 -1.40 -25.63
CA ILE A 462 -4.58 -1.62 -26.97
C ILE A 462 -3.55 -1.27 -28.04
N MET A 463 -2.82 -0.17 -27.90
CA MET A 463 -1.75 0.18 -28.86
C MET A 463 -0.73 -0.96 -29.01
N ASP A 464 -0.25 -1.51 -27.90
CA ASP A 464 0.75 -2.58 -27.90
C ASP A 464 0.18 -3.88 -28.50
N GLU A 465 -1.07 -4.23 -28.17
CA GLU A 465 -1.80 -5.37 -28.76
C GLU A 465 -1.92 -5.23 -30.29
N GLN A 466 -2.37 -4.07 -30.76
CA GLN A 466 -2.61 -3.83 -32.18
C GLN A 466 -1.29 -3.73 -32.98
N GLN A 467 -0.22 -3.20 -32.37
CA GLN A 467 1.11 -3.22 -32.94
C GLN A 467 1.70 -4.63 -33.05
N ALA A 468 1.41 -5.52 -32.10
CA ALA A 468 1.81 -6.92 -32.17
C ALA A 468 1.15 -7.63 -33.36
N ILE A 469 -0.16 -7.42 -33.58
CA ILE A 469 -0.89 -7.96 -34.74
C ILE A 469 -0.23 -7.51 -36.06
N GLN A 470 0.12 -6.23 -36.16
CA GLN A 470 0.82 -5.68 -37.34
C GLN A 470 2.20 -6.33 -37.53
N ALA A 471 2.96 -6.50 -36.46
CA ALA A 471 4.29 -7.10 -36.50
C ALA A 471 4.23 -8.58 -36.93
N ASP A 472 3.27 -9.34 -36.40
CA ASP A 472 3.07 -10.75 -36.72
C ASP A 472 2.60 -10.94 -38.16
N SER A 473 1.64 -10.13 -38.62
CA SER A 473 1.16 -10.17 -40.01
C SER A 473 2.30 -9.87 -40.99
N LYS A 474 3.12 -8.85 -40.69
CA LYS A 474 4.31 -8.53 -41.49
C LYS A 474 5.33 -9.67 -41.51
N LYS A 475 5.51 -10.37 -40.39
CA LYS A 475 6.43 -11.51 -40.29
C LYS A 475 5.92 -12.72 -41.08
N ASN A 476 4.61 -12.90 -41.13
CA ASN A 476 3.97 -14.00 -41.85
C ASN A 476 3.69 -13.67 -43.33
N GLU A 477 4.06 -12.47 -43.80
CA GLU A 477 3.78 -11.98 -45.16
C GLU A 477 2.27 -11.93 -45.47
N GLU A 478 1.45 -11.64 -44.45
CA GLU A 478 -0.01 -11.52 -44.53
C GLU A 478 -0.47 -10.07 -44.37
N ASP A 479 -1.64 -9.74 -44.94
CA ASP A 479 -2.28 -8.46 -44.72
C ASP A 479 -2.84 -8.41 -43.29
N ALA A 480 -2.43 -7.39 -42.53
CA ALA A 480 -2.89 -7.23 -41.16
C ALA A 480 -4.39 -6.89 -41.11
N SER A 481 -5.17 -7.68 -40.37
CA SER A 481 -6.62 -7.52 -40.24
C SER A 481 -7.04 -6.15 -39.70
N ASN A 482 -6.16 -5.49 -38.95
CA ASN A 482 -6.37 -4.18 -38.34
C ASN A 482 -5.72 -3.02 -39.12
N ALA A 483 -5.31 -3.21 -40.38
CA ALA A 483 -4.56 -2.21 -41.13
C ALA A 483 -5.31 -0.89 -41.37
N GLU A 484 -6.63 -0.93 -41.59
CA GLU A 484 -7.44 0.29 -41.76
C GLU A 484 -7.60 1.04 -40.44
N ASP A 485 -7.98 0.31 -39.39
CA ASP A 485 -8.14 0.84 -38.03
C ASP A 485 -6.83 1.46 -37.51
N MET A 486 -5.69 0.81 -37.78
CA MET A 486 -4.37 1.34 -37.44
C MET A 486 -4.04 2.64 -38.17
N LYS A 487 -4.56 2.89 -39.38
CA LYS A 487 -4.37 4.21 -40.05
C LYS A 487 -5.11 5.31 -39.30
N ALA A 488 -6.32 5.03 -38.79
CA ALA A 488 -7.08 5.97 -37.97
C ALA A 488 -6.37 6.19 -36.63
N PHE A 489 -6.01 5.11 -35.93
CA PHE A 489 -5.30 5.15 -34.67
C PHE A 489 -3.96 5.90 -34.75
N ASN A 490 -3.16 5.67 -35.81
CA ASN A 490 -1.89 6.37 -36.01
C ASN A 490 -2.04 7.89 -36.25
N ARG A 491 -3.23 8.39 -36.59
CA ARG A 491 -3.50 9.84 -36.62
C ARG A 491 -3.67 10.36 -35.20
N ILE A 492 -4.49 9.67 -34.42
CA ILE A 492 -4.73 9.97 -32.99
C ILE A 492 -3.41 9.91 -32.21
N ASP A 493 -2.59 8.87 -32.38
CA ASP A 493 -1.33 8.75 -31.63
C ASP A 493 -0.33 9.88 -31.96
N ARG A 494 -0.36 10.42 -33.18
CA ARG A 494 0.46 11.58 -33.53
C ARG A 494 0.00 12.86 -32.82
N GLU A 495 -1.29 13.04 -32.61
CA GLU A 495 -1.83 14.16 -31.83
C GLU A 495 -1.56 13.95 -30.34
N MET A 496 -1.76 12.73 -29.86
CA MET A 496 -1.41 12.30 -28.51
C MET A 496 0.08 12.55 -28.21
N ALA A 497 0.98 12.29 -29.17
CA ALA A 497 2.41 12.61 -29.05
C ALA A 497 2.68 14.11 -28.89
N LYS A 498 1.92 14.99 -29.55
CA LYS A 498 2.06 16.45 -29.40
C LYS A 498 1.64 16.89 -28.00
N LEU A 499 0.48 16.44 -27.52
CA LEU A 499 0.00 16.75 -26.17
C LEU A 499 0.96 16.24 -25.09
N ARG A 500 1.52 15.03 -25.24
CA ARG A 500 2.56 14.51 -24.30
C ARG A 500 3.79 15.40 -24.26
N LYS A 501 4.21 15.94 -25.40
CA LYS A 501 5.34 16.85 -25.49
C LYS A 501 5.03 18.17 -24.78
N GLU A 502 3.84 18.73 -25.00
CA GLU A 502 3.36 19.95 -24.34
C GLU A 502 3.24 19.75 -22.82
N TYR A 503 2.61 18.65 -22.39
CA TYR A 503 2.50 18.26 -20.99
C TYR A 503 3.88 18.16 -20.33
N TYR A 504 4.85 17.56 -21.03
CA TYR A 504 6.22 17.49 -20.53
C TYR A 504 6.85 18.87 -20.38
N VAL A 505 6.68 19.78 -21.34
CA VAL A 505 7.22 21.14 -21.28
C VAL A 505 6.62 21.90 -20.10
N VAL A 506 5.29 21.92 -19.97
CA VAL A 506 4.58 22.57 -18.86
C VAL A 506 5.02 22.00 -17.52
N LYS A 507 5.15 20.67 -17.42
CA LYS A 507 5.61 20.00 -16.20
C LYS A 507 7.07 20.28 -15.86
N SER A 508 7.93 20.48 -16.87
CA SER A 508 9.36 20.78 -16.69
C SER A 508 9.65 22.24 -16.39
N ASP A 509 8.67 23.13 -16.58
CA ASP A 509 8.84 24.57 -16.47
C ASP A 509 9.29 24.99 -15.05
N THR A 510 10.24 25.91 -14.97
CA THR A 510 10.87 26.35 -13.71
C THR A 510 10.42 27.73 -13.25
N GLU A 511 9.53 28.40 -13.99
CA GLU A 511 9.11 29.78 -13.75
C GLU A 511 7.58 29.94 -13.70
N MET A 512 6.84 29.00 -14.28
CA MET A 512 5.38 29.03 -14.37
C MET A 512 4.74 29.02 -12.99
N ASN A 513 3.77 29.92 -12.80
CA ASN A 513 2.97 30.00 -11.59
C ASN A 513 2.29 28.63 -11.27
N PRO A 514 2.32 28.13 -10.01
CA PRO A 514 1.77 26.83 -9.65
C PRO A 514 0.30 26.60 -10.00
N GLU A 515 -0.56 27.63 -9.87
CA GLU A 515 -1.99 27.54 -10.17
C GLU A 515 -2.23 27.47 -11.69
N VAL A 516 -1.53 28.31 -12.45
CA VAL A 516 -1.55 28.27 -13.93
C VAL A 516 -1.04 26.92 -14.43
N LYS A 517 0.08 26.44 -13.88
CA LYS A 517 0.66 25.13 -14.20
C LYS A 517 -0.34 24.02 -13.94
N ARG A 518 -1.03 24.04 -12.79
CA ARG A 518 -2.07 23.06 -12.49
C ARG A 518 -3.17 23.08 -13.53
N SER A 519 -3.74 24.26 -13.80
CA SER A 519 -4.85 24.40 -14.75
C SER A 519 -4.46 23.90 -16.14
N GLU A 520 -3.23 24.15 -16.57
CA GLU A 520 -2.74 23.73 -17.89
C GLU A 520 -2.49 22.22 -17.97
N LEU A 521 -1.93 21.63 -16.92
CA LEU A 521 -1.78 20.17 -16.84
C LEU A 521 -3.14 19.46 -16.79
N ASP A 522 -4.11 20.01 -16.06
CA ASP A 522 -5.47 19.47 -16.00
C ASP A 522 -6.16 19.51 -17.37
N ARG A 523 -6.02 20.63 -18.11
CA ARG A 523 -6.50 20.76 -19.51
C ARG A 523 -5.87 19.70 -20.41
N LEU A 524 -4.54 19.57 -20.37
CA LEU A 524 -3.82 18.60 -21.19
C LEU A 524 -4.20 17.16 -20.83
N ASP A 525 -4.34 16.84 -19.54
CA ASP A 525 -4.80 15.51 -19.11
C ASP A 525 -6.20 15.20 -19.66
N GLU A 526 -7.12 16.16 -19.68
CA GLU A 526 -8.47 16.00 -20.25
C GLU A 526 -8.45 15.77 -21.77
N GLU A 527 -7.67 16.57 -22.51
CA GLU A 527 -7.50 16.38 -23.95
C GLU A 527 -6.85 15.03 -24.29
N MET A 528 -5.83 14.64 -23.53
CA MET A 528 -5.17 13.34 -23.68
C MET A 528 -6.13 12.18 -23.41
N ARG A 529 -6.98 12.27 -22.37
CA ARG A 529 -8.00 11.26 -22.08
C ARG A 529 -9.06 11.18 -23.19
N THR A 530 -9.45 12.32 -23.75
CA THR A 530 -10.41 12.38 -24.85
C THR A 530 -9.86 11.67 -26.09
N LEU A 531 -8.65 12.04 -26.53
CA LEU A 531 -7.98 11.35 -27.64
C LEU A 531 -7.73 9.87 -27.36
N ALA A 532 -7.39 9.52 -26.12
CA ALA A 532 -7.21 8.12 -25.75
C ALA A 532 -8.51 7.32 -25.91
N ARG A 533 -9.66 7.84 -25.48
CA ARG A 533 -10.98 7.21 -25.71
C ARG A 533 -11.30 7.07 -27.19
N GLU A 534 -11.02 8.10 -27.99
CA GLU A 534 -11.17 8.02 -29.45
C GLU A 534 -10.28 6.93 -30.04
N GLY A 535 -9.04 6.82 -29.59
CA GLY A 535 -8.11 5.77 -30.02
C GLY A 535 -8.56 4.37 -29.61
N ILE A 536 -9.09 4.22 -28.41
CA ILE A 536 -9.63 2.94 -27.91
C ILE A 536 -10.86 2.52 -28.72
N THR A 537 -11.78 3.44 -29.00
CA THR A 537 -13.06 3.15 -29.67
C THR A 537 -12.90 2.72 -31.12
N VAL A 538 -11.77 3.03 -31.77
CA VAL A 538 -11.39 2.48 -33.07
C VAL A 538 -11.39 0.94 -33.05
N PHE A 539 -10.90 0.33 -31.96
CA PHE A 539 -10.82 -1.14 -31.83
C PHE A 539 -11.89 -1.71 -30.90
N ARG A 540 -12.44 -0.90 -30.01
CA ARG A 540 -13.44 -1.28 -29.00
C ARG A 540 -14.60 -0.27 -29.00
N PRO A 541 -15.54 -0.36 -29.97
CA PRO A 541 -16.60 0.64 -30.14
C PRO A 541 -17.50 0.86 -28.91
N ASP A 542 -17.62 -0.17 -28.06
CA ASP A 542 -18.44 -0.16 -26.85
C ASP A 542 -17.67 0.31 -25.59
N TYR A 543 -16.44 0.79 -25.72
CA TYR A 543 -15.68 1.33 -24.59
C TYR A 543 -16.36 2.59 -24.03
N LYS A 544 -16.50 2.67 -22.71
CA LYS A 544 -17.22 3.74 -22.00
C LYS A 544 -16.30 4.56 -21.11
#